data_AF-A0A355CG28-F1
#
_entry.id   AF-A0A355CG28-F1
#
_cell.length_a   1.000
_cell.length_b   1.000
_cell.length_c   1.000
_cell.angle_alpha   90.00
_cell.angle_beta   90.00
_cell.angle_gamma   90.00
#
_symmetry.space_group_name_H-M   'P 1'
#
loop_
_entity.id
_entity.type
_entity.pdbx_description
1 polymer ?
#
loop_
_entity_poly.entity_id
_entity_poly.type
_entity_poly.pdbx_seq_one_letter_code
_entity_poly.pdbx_strand_id
1 'polypeptide(L)'
;VDRKLVDLIHPQFYRRDFNSYKQLVDRLLGEQLSCEQLQCVSPGILLANRGSSYAMTPELLLQVIAYNRFRGIEGEVLFFYEGLRDHGNTLAEVLKNGPYAQG
;
A
#
# COMPACT_ATOMS: atom_id res chain seq x y z
N VAL A 1 0.65 -9.14 -21.01
CA VAL A 1 1.57 -8.87 -19.86
C VAL A 1 2.32 -10.14 -19.41
N ASP A 2 2.01 -11.32 -19.96
CA ASP A 2 2.62 -12.64 -19.65
C ASP A 2 4.04 -12.92 -20.18
N ARG A 3 4.95 -11.95 -20.10
CA ARG A 3 6.36 -12.19 -20.49
C ARG A 3 7.29 -12.53 -19.33
N LYS A 4 6.78 -12.60 -18.09
CA LYS A 4 7.58 -12.82 -16.85
C LYS A 4 8.88 -11.99 -16.84
N LEU A 5 8.78 -10.72 -17.23
CA LEU A 5 9.95 -9.84 -17.37
C LEU A 5 10.48 -9.32 -16.03
N VAL A 6 9.69 -9.48 -14.97
CA VAL A 6 9.95 -8.93 -13.64
C VAL A 6 9.51 -9.92 -12.58
N ASP A 7 10.25 -9.95 -11.46
CA ASP A 7 9.95 -10.79 -10.30
C ASP A 7 8.95 -10.12 -9.34
N LEU A 8 8.91 -8.79 -9.32
CA LEU A 8 8.03 -7.99 -8.46
C LEU A 8 7.50 -6.75 -9.20
N ILE A 9 6.24 -6.41 -8.95
CA ILE A 9 5.56 -5.23 -9.49
C ILE A 9 5.03 -4.40 -8.33
N HIS A 10 5.37 -3.10 -8.31
CA HIS A 10 4.85 -2.17 -7.32
C HIS A 10 4.01 -1.06 -7.99
N PRO A 11 2.72 -1.30 -8.28
CA PRO A 11 1.90 -0.26 -8.90
C PRO A 11 1.70 0.91 -7.93
N GLN A 12 1.92 2.14 -8.38
CA GLN A 12 1.88 3.33 -7.52
C GLN A 12 0.42 3.78 -7.27
N PHE A 13 -0.20 3.27 -6.21
CA PHE A 13 -1.58 3.56 -5.82
C PHE A 13 -1.66 4.73 -4.84
N TYR A 14 -1.15 5.89 -5.26
CA TYR A 14 -1.09 7.12 -4.45
C TYR A 14 -2.45 7.81 -4.31
N ARG A 15 -3.44 7.06 -3.82
CA ARG A 15 -4.80 7.54 -3.52
C ARG A 15 -4.85 8.09 -2.09
N ARG A 16 -5.65 9.14 -1.92
CA ARG A 16 -5.77 9.90 -0.67
C ARG A 16 -7.04 9.55 0.12
N ASP A 17 -7.81 8.59 -0.38
CA ASP A 17 -9.03 8.09 0.22
C ASP A 17 -9.15 6.58 -0.03
N PHE A 18 -9.87 5.91 0.87
CA PHE A 18 -9.96 4.46 0.88
C PHE A 18 -10.74 3.90 -0.33
N ASN A 19 -11.81 4.58 -0.76
CA ASN A 19 -12.66 4.08 -1.84
C ASN A 19 -11.93 4.09 -3.19
N SER A 20 -11.21 5.17 -3.50
CA SER A 20 -10.38 5.26 -4.70
C SER A 20 -9.26 4.22 -4.68
N TYR A 21 -8.65 3.96 -3.51
CA TYR A 21 -7.64 2.91 -3.37
C TYR A 21 -8.24 1.52 -3.63
N LYS A 22 -9.37 1.22 -2.99
CA LYS A 22 -10.13 -0.02 -3.15
C LYS A 22 -10.42 -0.32 -4.62
N GLN A 23 -10.95 0.67 -5.34
CA GLN A 23 -11.27 0.52 -6.78
C GLN A 23 -10.05 0.18 -7.64
N LEU A 24 -8.86 0.71 -7.30
CA LEU A 24 -7.63 0.39 -8.04
C LEU A 24 -7.16 -1.04 -7.78
N VAL A 25 -7.18 -1.48 -6.53
CA VAL A 25 -6.85 -2.86 -6.16
C VAL A 25 -7.84 -3.83 -6.81
N ASP A 26 -9.13 -3.54 -6.74
CA ASP A 26 -10.17 -4.34 -7.39
C ASP A 26 -9.94 -4.48 -8.90
N ARG A 27 -9.63 -3.38 -9.58
CA ARG A 27 -9.34 -3.38 -11.03
C ARG A 27 -8.10 -4.18 -11.37
N LEU A 28 -7.02 -4.01 -10.61
CA LEU A 28 -5.78 -4.75 -10.82
C LEU A 28 -6.01 -6.26 -10.74
N LEU A 29 -6.78 -6.70 -9.73
CA LEU A 29 -7.06 -8.12 -9.48
C LEU A 29 -8.10 -8.70 -10.42
N GLY A 30 -9.09 -7.91 -10.85
CA GLY A 30 -10.16 -8.37 -11.73
C GLY A 30 -9.77 -8.43 -13.20
N GLU A 31 -8.83 -7.58 -13.62
CA GLU A 31 -8.59 -7.35 -15.06
C GLU A 31 -7.15 -7.62 -15.51
N GLN A 32 -6.16 -7.59 -14.61
CA GLN A 32 -4.75 -7.49 -15.03
C GLN A 32 -3.84 -8.61 -14.55
N LEU A 33 -4.19 -9.32 -13.47
CA LEU A 33 -3.32 -10.30 -12.84
C LEU A 33 -4.04 -11.62 -12.58
N SER A 34 -3.33 -12.73 -12.82
CA SER A 34 -3.74 -14.03 -12.32
C SER A 34 -3.49 -14.15 -10.81
N CYS A 35 -4.09 -15.16 -10.18
CA CYS A 35 -3.85 -15.47 -8.76
C CYS A 35 -2.36 -15.74 -8.48
N GLU A 36 -1.63 -16.35 -9.42
CA GLU A 36 -0.19 -16.59 -9.26
C GLU A 36 0.61 -15.28 -9.34
N GLN A 37 0.21 -14.35 -10.21
CA GLN A 37 0.88 -13.06 -10.37
C GLN A 37 0.64 -12.13 -9.18
N LEU A 38 -0.40 -12.37 -8.39
CA LEU A 38 -0.71 -11.62 -7.17
C LEU A 38 0.43 -11.66 -6.15
N GLN A 39 1.12 -12.81 -6.06
CA GLN A 39 2.23 -13.01 -5.14
C GLN A 39 3.44 -12.12 -5.47
N CYS A 40 3.51 -11.62 -6.69
CA CYS A 40 4.56 -10.71 -7.16
C CYS A 40 4.19 -9.24 -6.97
N VAL A 41 3.09 -8.90 -6.29
CA VAL A 41 2.58 -7.52 -6.21
C VAL A 41 2.78 -6.92 -4.83
N SER A 42 3.35 -5.72 -4.79
CA SER A 42 3.44 -4.91 -3.58
C SER A 42 3.06 -3.46 -3.89
N PRO A 43 1.78 -3.07 -3.72
CA PRO A 43 1.31 -1.74 -4.10
C PRO A 43 2.08 -0.62 -3.40
N GLY A 44 2.37 0.44 -4.15
CA GLY A 44 2.94 1.66 -3.62
C GLY A 44 1.88 2.52 -2.92
N ILE A 45 2.11 2.88 -1.65
CA ILE A 45 1.22 3.72 -0.85
C ILE A 45 1.92 5.04 -0.55
N LEU A 46 1.25 6.17 -0.81
CA LEU A 46 1.79 7.48 -0.51
C LEU A 46 1.51 7.86 0.96
N LEU A 47 2.53 7.97 1.79
CA LEU A 47 2.46 8.48 3.16
C LEU A 47 2.49 10.01 3.21
N ALA A 48 3.33 10.64 2.41
CA ALA A 48 3.51 12.08 2.41
C ALA A 48 4.06 12.56 1.06
N ASN A 49 3.74 13.80 0.69
CA ASN A 49 4.34 14.47 -0.46
C ASN A 49 4.77 15.88 -0.08
N ARG A 50 6.08 16.13 -0.08
CA ARG A 50 6.71 17.41 0.31
C ARG A 50 6.28 18.61 -0.54
N GLY A 51 5.77 18.38 -1.76
CA GLY A 51 5.19 19.42 -2.61
C GLY A 51 3.72 19.73 -2.32
N SER A 52 3.12 19.15 -1.27
CA SER A 52 1.70 19.32 -0.93
C SER A 52 1.45 19.26 0.58
N SER A 53 0.25 19.63 1.01
CA SER A 53 -0.21 19.45 2.40
C SER A 53 -0.69 18.03 2.73
N TYR A 54 -0.52 17.08 1.81
CA TYR A 54 -1.00 15.72 2.01
C TYR A 54 -0.13 14.96 3.02
N ALA A 55 -0.79 14.45 4.06
CA ALA A 55 -0.27 13.49 5.02
C ALA A 55 -1.27 12.34 5.16
N MET A 56 -0.78 11.11 5.07
CA MET A 56 -1.54 9.90 5.34
C MET A 56 -1.93 9.86 6.82
N THR A 57 -3.18 9.50 7.11
CA THR A 57 -3.63 9.29 8.48
C THR A 57 -3.39 7.84 8.91
N PRO A 58 -3.23 7.56 10.22
CA PRO A 58 -3.14 6.20 10.74
C PRO A 58 -4.32 5.33 10.32
N GLU A 59 -5.54 5.86 10.37
CA GLU A 59 -6.77 5.13 10.09
C GLU A 59 -6.81 4.72 8.62
N LEU A 60 -6.51 5.64 7.70
CA LEU A 60 -6.49 5.34 6.28
C LEU A 60 -5.37 4.34 5.94
N LEU A 61 -4.19 4.49 6.54
CA LEU A 61 -3.08 3.54 6.34
C LEU A 61 -3.48 2.12 6.76
N LEU A 62 -4.06 1.98 7.95
CA LEU A 62 -4.51 0.68 8.44
C LEU A 62 -5.65 0.09 7.60
N GLN A 63 -6.60 0.91 7.13
CA GLN A 63 -7.64 0.46 6.21
C GLN A 63 -7.08 -0.07 4.90
N VAL A 64 -6.12 0.65 4.31
CA VAL A 64 -5.45 0.27 3.07
C VAL A 64 -4.70 -1.06 3.23
N ILE A 65 -3.91 -1.21 4.30
CA ILE A 65 -3.15 -2.44 4.57
C ILE A 65 -4.10 -3.61 4.84
N ALA A 66 -5.12 -3.41 5.68
CA ALA A 66 -6.12 -4.43 5.95
C ALA A 66 -6.83 -4.88 4.67
N TYR A 67 -7.11 -3.95 3.75
CA TYR A 67 -7.71 -4.28 2.48
C TYR A 67 -6.76 -5.04 1.55
N ASN A 68 -5.48 -4.69 1.50
CA ASN A 68 -4.47 -5.48 0.79
C ASN A 68 -4.46 -6.93 1.29
N ARG A 69 -4.41 -7.13 2.62
CA ARG A 69 -4.44 -8.48 3.22
C ARG A 69 -5.73 -9.22 2.90
N PHE A 70 -6.89 -8.56 2.99
CA PHE A 70 -8.18 -9.13 2.60
C PHE A 70 -8.20 -9.59 1.14
N ARG A 71 -7.44 -8.93 0.27
CA ARG A 71 -7.33 -9.27 -1.16
C ARG A 71 -6.18 -10.23 -1.49
N GLY A 72 -5.49 -10.77 -0.49
CA GLY A 72 -4.37 -11.71 -0.68
C GLY A 72 -3.06 -11.04 -1.08
N ILE A 73 -2.93 -9.72 -0.92
CA ILE A 73 -1.68 -8.98 -1.13
C ILE A 73 -0.92 -8.92 0.20
N GLU A 74 0.27 -9.51 0.24
CA GLU A 74 1.04 -9.70 1.48
C GLU A 74 2.01 -8.56 1.80
N GLY A 75 2.27 -7.66 0.84
CA GLY A 75 3.21 -6.57 1.01
C GLY A 75 2.79 -5.26 0.35
N GLU A 76 3.47 -4.19 0.74
CA GLU A 76 3.30 -2.85 0.20
C GLU A 76 4.62 -2.07 0.26
N VAL A 77 4.75 -1.07 -0.60
CA VAL A 77 5.90 -0.16 -0.61
C VAL A 77 5.44 1.22 -0.17
N LEU A 78 6.00 1.73 0.93
CA LEU A 78 5.59 3.02 1.51
C LEU A 78 6.44 4.16 0.97
N PHE A 79 5.80 5.20 0.44
CA PHE A 79 6.46 6.36 -0.19
C PHE A 79 5.98 7.69 0.39
N PHE A 80 6.79 8.66 0.77
CA PHE A 80 8.21 8.54 1.07
C PHE A 80 8.41 8.22 2.56
N TYR A 81 9.60 7.72 2.90
CA TYR A 81 9.92 7.24 4.24
C TYR A 81 9.77 8.32 5.32
N GLU A 82 9.92 9.60 4.96
CA GLU A 82 9.80 10.70 5.91
C GLU A 82 8.38 10.85 6.45
N GLY A 83 7.36 10.38 5.74
CA GLY A 83 6.00 10.29 6.28
C GLY A 83 5.92 9.42 7.54
N LEU A 84 6.82 8.43 7.69
CA LEU A 84 6.95 7.65 8.92
C LEU A 84 7.59 8.43 10.08
N ARG A 85 8.30 9.52 9.78
CA ARG A 85 9.01 10.36 10.77
C ARG A 85 8.21 11.59 11.17
N ASP A 86 7.31 12.03 10.31
CA ASP A 86 6.39 13.13 10.58
C ASP A 86 5.50 12.82 11.80
N HIS A 87 4.97 13.89 12.43
CA HIS A 87 4.05 13.78 13.56
C HIS A 87 4.53 12.87 14.70
N GLY A 88 5.81 12.96 15.07
CA GLY A 88 6.37 12.18 16.18
C GLY A 88 6.43 10.68 15.92
N ASN A 89 6.63 10.29 14.66
CA ASN A 89 6.63 8.89 14.20
C ASN A 89 5.28 8.16 14.34
N THR A 90 4.15 8.88 14.38
CA THR A 90 2.83 8.27 14.59
C THR A 90 2.55 7.11 13.61
N LEU A 91 2.84 7.29 12.32
CA LEU A 91 2.65 6.23 11.32
C LEU A 91 3.58 5.03 11.56
N ALA A 92 4.83 5.25 11.98
CA ALA A 92 5.74 4.16 12.29
C ALA A 92 5.26 3.34 13.49
N GLU A 93 4.76 4.00 14.54
CA GLU A 93 4.26 3.32 15.74
C GLU A 93 3.00 2.49 15.46
N VAL A 94 2.06 2.97 14.65
CA VAL A 94 0.87 2.17 14.32
C VAL A 94 1.19 0.96 13.44
N LEU A 95 2.20 1.07 12.56
CA LEU A 95 2.68 -0.08 11.79
C LEU A 95 3.34 -1.11 12.71
N LYS A 96 4.26 -0.65 13.57
CA LYS A 96 5.01 -1.49 14.51
C LYS A 96 4.10 -2.21 15.51
N ASN A 97 3.07 -1.53 16.03
CA ASN A 97 2.17 -2.09 17.04
C ASN A 97 0.92 -2.75 16.42
N GLY A 98 0.74 -2.65 15.10
CA GLY A 98 -0.42 -3.16 14.39
C GLY A 98 -0.06 -4.31 13.43
N PRO A 99 -0.22 -4.14 12.11
CA PRO A 99 -0.11 -5.21 11.12
C PRO A 99 1.26 -5.90 11.07
N TYR A 100 2.30 -5.30 11.66
CA TYR A 100 3.66 -5.82 11.69
C TYR A 100 4.16 -6.18 13.10
N ALA A 101 3.28 -6.23 14.10
CA ALA A 101 3.66 -6.52 15.49
C ALA A 101 4.08 -7.98 15.72
N GLN A 102 3.69 -8.89 14.82
CA GLN A 102 4.02 -10.31 14.89
C GLN A 102 4.63 -10.71 13.55
N GLY A 103 5.95 -10.93 13.58
CA GLY A 103 6.75 -11.47 12.47
C GLY A 103 7.71 -12.52 12.99
#